data_AF-A0A2D5VFB6-F1
#
_entry.id   AF-A0A2D5VFB6-F1
#
_cell.length_a   1.000
_cell.length_b   1.000
_cell.length_c   1.000
_cell.angle_alpha   90.00
_cell.angle_beta   90.00
_cell.angle_gamma   90.00
#
_symmetry.space_group_name_H-M   'P 1'
#
loop_
_entity.id
_entity.type
_entity.pdbx_description
1 polymer ?
#
loop_
_entity_poly.entity_id
_entity_poly.type
_entity_poly.pdbx_seq_one_letter_code
_entity_poly.pdbx_strand_id
1 'polypeptide(L)'
;MSIRSHQRIFEVNISQLQDKVVCQEQELEKTRQQLAQASHDPATFTTELAQSRAYAFDPTTRPVEEVVEGCTNSLSRYGFCVIENVIPTYEVPAICQEILEAQAKVGRNIRAIRELVDSEGLNDQELLASDKVSLRPVRRVGRPPKPPNDIVWMPKYARHLANPVVTAVARQVLDDHLRIAQLHPRIIAASSSDGTPGGFGSVHHRGRADTREWHTDWPHDLSAYGSDNPNENVGCIRQPFPDITMCLVMIWYLTDVDENSGGTWVVPGSHKDKRNPRGPSDEITVSAPIPGDMQVTATAGSVYIQDSRSWHASAMHNPSGQERVAVVNRWCPWWLSVDDYAPGSRYNMVCRPISHTEYLALPTELQPLMRHLCLDEPDAIQQPVLDRAKAASLRTRWGFRQLEENSDSLTQANAHIRVPVLPSEH
;
A
#
# COMPACT_ATOMS: atom_id res chain seq x y z
N MET A 1 42.29 53.01 -53.18
CA MET A 1 41.15 53.10 -52.23
C MET A 1 40.65 51.69 -51.97
N SER A 2 41.00 51.10 -50.84
CA SER A 2 40.66 49.71 -50.49
C SER A 2 39.49 49.71 -49.51
N ILE A 3 38.39 49.08 -49.92
CA ILE A 3 37.17 48.90 -49.15
C ILE A 3 37.40 47.72 -48.19
N ARG A 4 37.39 47.97 -46.87
CA ARG A 4 37.34 46.90 -45.86
C ARG A 4 35.88 46.69 -45.44
N SER A 5 35.27 45.61 -45.94
CA SER A 5 34.02 45.07 -45.40
C SER A 5 34.29 44.45 -44.02
N HIS A 6 33.58 44.91 -42.99
CA HIS A 6 33.50 44.25 -41.70
C HIS A 6 32.30 43.32 -41.71
N GLN A 7 32.54 42.01 -41.86
CA GLN A 7 31.53 40.99 -41.64
C GLN A 7 31.77 40.44 -40.23
N ARG A 8 31.04 40.97 -39.24
CA ARG A 8 30.98 40.37 -37.88
C ARG A 8 30.15 39.11 -37.98
N ILE A 9 30.81 37.96 -38.00
CA ILE A 9 30.18 36.66 -37.81
C ILE A 9 29.89 36.55 -36.31
N PHE A 10 28.61 36.54 -35.93
CA PHE A 10 28.17 36.18 -34.59
C PHE A 10 28.39 34.67 -34.43
N GLU A 11 29.53 34.27 -33.85
CA GLU A 11 29.69 32.90 -33.35
C GLU A 11 28.74 32.72 -32.17
N VAL A 12 27.63 32.03 -32.42
CA VAL A 12 26.69 31.62 -31.40
C VAL A 12 27.34 30.51 -30.58
N ASN A 13 27.68 30.81 -29.33
CA ASN A 13 28.26 29.84 -28.42
C ASN A 13 27.20 28.81 -28.01
N ILE A 14 27.30 27.60 -28.55
CA ILE A 14 26.37 26.49 -28.32
C ILE A 14 26.20 26.19 -26.83
N SER A 15 27.27 26.32 -26.03
CA SER A 15 27.21 26.14 -24.58
C SER A 15 26.28 27.15 -23.91
N GLN A 16 26.36 28.43 -24.31
CA GLN A 16 25.49 29.48 -23.76
C GLN A 16 24.01 29.29 -24.14
N LEU A 17 23.74 28.71 -25.31
CA LEU A 17 22.38 28.33 -25.69
C LEU A 17 21.88 27.13 -24.90
N GLN A 18 22.71 26.12 -24.66
CA GLN A 18 22.37 24.96 -23.84
C GLN A 18 22.05 25.37 -22.39
N ASP A 19 22.87 26.24 -21.80
CA ASP A 19 22.62 26.77 -20.45
C ASP A 19 21.31 27.58 -20.38
N LYS A 20 21.01 28.35 -21.44
CA LYS A 20 19.73 29.06 -21.55
C LYS A 20 18.54 28.13 -21.66
N VAL A 21 18.65 27.04 -22.44
CA VAL A 21 17.58 26.04 -22.56
C VAL A 21 17.29 25.42 -21.20
N VAL A 22 18.33 24.98 -20.47
CA VAL A 22 18.17 24.38 -19.14
C VAL A 22 17.52 25.36 -18.15
N CYS A 23 17.98 26.62 -18.12
CA CYS A 23 17.40 27.64 -17.26
C CYS A 23 15.93 27.90 -17.59
N GLN A 24 15.59 27.97 -18.88
CA GLN A 24 14.21 28.18 -19.34
C GLN A 24 13.31 26.98 -19.04
N GLU A 25 13.81 25.75 -19.14
CA GLU A 25 13.08 24.54 -18.77
C GLU A 25 12.76 24.53 -17.27
N GLN A 26 13.71 24.90 -16.42
CA GLN A 26 13.50 25.04 -14.97
C GLN A 26 12.47 26.14 -14.63
N GLU A 27 12.58 27.31 -15.26
CA GLU A 27 11.61 28.40 -15.06
C GLU A 27 10.21 28.03 -15.56
N LEU A 28 10.12 27.34 -16.70
CA LEU A 28 8.86 26.86 -17.26
C LEU A 28 8.21 25.83 -16.34
N GLU A 29 8.98 24.87 -15.81
CA GLU A 29 8.48 23.86 -14.88
C GLU A 29 7.99 24.50 -13.59
N LYS A 30 8.77 25.43 -13.02
CA LYS A 30 8.36 26.22 -11.84
C LYS A 30 7.08 27.02 -12.10
N THR A 31 6.96 27.64 -13.27
CA THR A 31 5.76 28.41 -13.65
C THR A 31 4.56 27.49 -13.85
N ARG A 32 4.74 26.30 -14.43
CA ARG A 32 3.68 25.28 -14.57
C ARG A 32 3.21 24.79 -13.21
N GLN A 33 4.12 24.55 -12.27
CA GLN A 33 3.78 24.19 -10.90
C GLN A 33 3.01 25.30 -10.18
N GLN A 34 3.44 26.55 -10.33
CA GLN A 34 2.75 27.71 -9.77
C GLN A 34 1.36 27.91 -10.38
N LEU A 35 1.24 27.77 -11.71
CA LEU A 35 -0.05 27.85 -12.40
C LEU A 35 -0.98 26.73 -11.95
N ALA A 36 -0.48 25.50 -11.89
CA ALA A 36 -1.23 24.35 -11.39
C ALA A 36 -1.70 24.58 -9.95
N GLN A 37 -0.84 25.06 -9.05
CA GLN A 37 -1.23 25.39 -7.67
C GLN A 37 -2.25 26.54 -7.60
N ALA A 38 -2.12 27.56 -8.43
CA ALA A 38 -3.02 28.72 -8.44
C ALA A 38 -4.37 28.41 -9.09
N SER A 39 -4.43 27.47 -10.03
CA SER A 39 -5.67 27.07 -10.74
C SER A 39 -6.31 25.80 -10.19
N HIS A 40 -5.63 25.06 -9.32
CA HIS A 40 -6.17 23.83 -8.74
C HIS A 40 -7.15 24.19 -7.62
N ASP A 41 -8.44 24.03 -7.93
CA ASP A 41 -9.47 23.91 -6.91
C ASP A 41 -9.64 22.42 -6.56
N PRO A 42 -9.16 21.97 -5.38
CA PRO A 42 -9.27 20.58 -4.98
C PRO A 42 -10.72 20.09 -4.93
N ALA A 43 -11.68 20.96 -4.60
CA ALA A 43 -13.08 20.58 -4.49
C ALA A 43 -13.69 20.29 -5.87
N THR A 44 -13.44 21.16 -6.86
CA THR A 44 -13.87 20.91 -8.24
C THR A 44 -13.23 19.65 -8.81
N PHE A 45 -11.92 19.49 -8.65
CA PHE A 45 -11.20 18.31 -9.13
C PHE A 45 -11.75 17.01 -8.53
N THR A 46 -11.95 16.98 -7.21
CA THR A 46 -12.46 15.80 -6.53
C THR A 46 -13.92 15.52 -6.89
N THR A 47 -14.73 16.56 -7.10
CA THR A 47 -16.12 16.40 -7.58
C THR A 47 -16.14 15.76 -8.97
N GLU A 48 -15.30 16.22 -9.90
CA GLU A 48 -15.15 15.60 -11.23
C GLU A 48 -14.64 14.17 -11.15
N LEU A 49 -13.68 13.89 -10.26
CA LEU A 49 -13.14 12.55 -10.04
C LEU A 49 -14.20 11.59 -9.47
N ALA A 50 -15.00 12.04 -8.51
CA ALA A 50 -16.10 11.29 -7.94
C ALA A 50 -17.18 10.97 -8.99
N GLN A 51 -17.54 11.95 -9.81
CA GLN A 51 -18.53 11.79 -10.88
C GLN A 51 -18.05 10.87 -12.00
N SER A 52 -16.83 11.07 -12.48
CA SER A 52 -16.26 10.29 -13.59
C SER A 52 -15.84 8.87 -13.17
N ARG A 53 -15.59 8.65 -11.88
CA ARG A 53 -14.99 7.42 -11.34
C ARG A 53 -13.73 7.01 -12.10
N ALA A 54 -12.93 7.97 -12.55
CA ALA A 54 -11.74 7.71 -13.37
C ALA A 54 -10.64 6.87 -12.66
N TYR A 55 -10.85 6.56 -11.37
CA TYR A 55 -10.02 5.67 -10.56
C TYR A 55 -10.49 4.20 -10.56
N ALA A 56 -11.67 3.89 -11.13
CA ALA A 56 -12.30 2.57 -11.08
C ALA A 56 -12.28 1.86 -12.44
N PHE A 57 -11.98 0.57 -12.42
CA PHE A 57 -11.78 -0.25 -13.63
C PHE A 57 -12.43 -1.63 -13.45
N ASP A 58 -13.16 -2.08 -14.46
CA ASP A 58 -13.88 -3.36 -14.42
C ASP A 58 -13.28 -4.38 -15.43
N PRO A 59 -12.62 -5.46 -14.96
CA PRO A 59 -12.04 -6.49 -15.82
C PRO A 59 -13.08 -7.35 -16.55
N THR A 60 -14.37 -7.23 -16.22
CA THR A 60 -15.45 -7.90 -16.96
C THR A 60 -15.84 -7.15 -18.22
N THR A 61 -15.49 -5.86 -18.32
CA THR A 61 -15.84 -4.99 -19.45
C THR A 61 -14.63 -4.54 -20.28
N ARG A 62 -13.41 -4.75 -19.78
CA ARG A 62 -12.16 -4.30 -20.42
C ARG A 62 -11.10 -5.41 -20.40
N PRO A 63 -10.16 -5.41 -21.36
CA PRO A 63 -8.99 -6.29 -21.32
C PRO A 63 -8.19 -6.10 -20.04
N VAL A 64 -7.58 -7.19 -19.54
CA VAL A 64 -6.80 -7.18 -18.30
C VAL A 64 -5.64 -6.19 -18.37
N GLU A 65 -4.98 -6.09 -19.52
CA GLU A 65 -3.85 -5.18 -19.74
C GLU A 65 -4.27 -3.71 -19.57
N GLU A 66 -5.44 -3.34 -20.10
CA GLU A 66 -6.00 -1.98 -19.98
C GLU A 66 -6.38 -1.68 -18.52
N VAL A 67 -6.94 -2.66 -17.80
CA VAL A 67 -7.26 -2.51 -16.37
C VAL A 67 -5.98 -2.31 -15.55
N VAL A 68 -4.93 -3.10 -15.83
CA VAL A 68 -3.65 -3.00 -15.11
C VAL A 68 -2.98 -1.66 -15.38
N GLU A 69 -2.93 -1.21 -16.63
CA GLU A 69 -2.38 0.09 -17.01
C GLU A 69 -3.19 1.23 -16.38
N GLY A 70 -4.52 1.17 -16.48
CA GLY A 70 -5.42 2.15 -15.89
C GLY A 70 -5.25 2.27 -14.37
N CYS A 71 -5.20 1.15 -13.67
CA CYS A 71 -4.96 1.11 -12.22
C CYS A 71 -3.58 1.68 -11.85
N THR A 72 -2.53 1.32 -12.58
CA THR A 72 -1.17 1.81 -12.33
C THR A 72 -1.09 3.33 -12.55
N ASN A 73 -1.72 3.83 -13.62
CA ASN A 73 -1.82 5.27 -13.90
C ASN A 73 -2.63 5.99 -12.81
N SER A 74 -3.73 5.39 -12.34
CA SER A 74 -4.54 5.91 -11.24
C SER A 74 -3.77 5.96 -9.92
N LEU A 75 -3.01 4.92 -9.57
CA LEU A 75 -2.13 4.90 -8.40
C LEU A 75 -1.06 5.99 -8.49
N SER A 76 -0.41 6.14 -9.65
CA SER A 76 0.57 7.20 -9.87
C SER A 76 -0.05 8.60 -9.76
N ARG A 77 -1.25 8.81 -10.31
CA ARG A 77 -1.90 10.12 -10.37
C ARG A 77 -2.60 10.52 -9.08
N TYR A 78 -3.44 9.63 -8.55
CA TYR A 78 -4.35 9.90 -7.42
C TYR A 78 -3.92 9.22 -6.12
N GLY A 79 -2.99 8.27 -6.15
CA GLY A 79 -2.56 7.52 -4.97
C GLY A 79 -3.43 6.30 -4.66
N PHE A 80 -4.45 6.03 -5.47
CA PHE A 80 -5.34 4.88 -5.33
C PHE A 80 -6.01 4.48 -6.64
N CYS A 81 -6.61 3.29 -6.67
CA CYS A 81 -7.53 2.82 -7.71
C CYS A 81 -8.56 1.85 -7.11
N VAL A 82 -9.58 1.50 -7.90
CA VAL A 82 -10.55 0.44 -7.60
C VAL A 82 -10.59 -0.53 -8.77
N ILE A 83 -10.52 -1.83 -8.48
CA ILE A 83 -10.84 -2.88 -9.43
C ILE A 83 -12.22 -3.42 -9.05
N GLU A 84 -13.19 -3.25 -9.95
CA GLU A 84 -14.58 -3.64 -9.72
C GLU A 84 -14.80 -5.13 -9.99
N ASN A 85 -15.81 -5.72 -9.35
CA ASN A 85 -16.30 -7.06 -9.68
C ASN A 85 -15.22 -8.17 -9.64
N VAL A 86 -14.21 -8.04 -8.77
CA VAL A 86 -13.12 -9.03 -8.64
C VAL A 86 -13.64 -10.33 -8.02
N ILE A 87 -14.43 -10.21 -6.96
CA ILE A 87 -15.20 -11.33 -6.41
C ILE A 87 -16.53 -11.37 -7.16
N PRO A 88 -16.92 -12.50 -7.76
CA PRO A 88 -18.21 -12.60 -8.44
C PRO A 88 -19.37 -12.30 -7.49
N THR A 89 -20.33 -11.49 -7.94
CA THR A 89 -21.45 -10.99 -7.10
C THR A 89 -22.23 -12.10 -6.39
N TYR A 90 -22.34 -13.28 -7.00
CA TYR A 90 -23.04 -14.43 -6.41
C TYR A 90 -22.26 -15.10 -5.25
N GLU A 91 -20.94 -14.92 -5.16
CA GLU A 91 -20.12 -15.42 -4.05
C GLU A 91 -20.07 -14.43 -2.87
N VAL A 92 -20.26 -13.14 -3.14
CA VAL A 92 -20.08 -12.06 -2.16
C VAL A 92 -20.89 -12.28 -0.88
N PRO A 93 -22.19 -12.63 -0.88
CA PRO A 93 -22.94 -12.83 0.37
C PRO A 93 -22.36 -13.94 1.24
N ALA A 94 -21.93 -15.05 0.63
CA ALA A 94 -21.36 -16.19 1.34
C ALA A 94 -19.97 -15.91 1.91
N ILE A 95 -19.20 -15.03 1.26
CA ILE A 95 -17.90 -14.54 1.75
C ILE A 95 -18.13 -13.49 2.85
N CYS A 96 -19.05 -12.55 2.67
CA CYS A 96 -19.39 -11.54 3.67
C CYS A 96 -19.74 -12.18 5.02
N GLN A 97 -20.58 -13.22 5.01
CA GLN A 97 -20.92 -14.00 6.20
C GLN A 97 -19.69 -14.70 6.81
N GLU A 98 -18.80 -15.26 6.00
CA GLU A 98 -17.52 -15.85 6.46
C GLU A 98 -16.63 -14.81 7.16
N ILE A 99 -16.54 -13.58 6.63
CA ILE A 99 -15.75 -12.50 7.23
C ILE A 99 -16.32 -12.09 8.60
N LEU A 100 -17.64 -12.01 8.75
CA LEU A 100 -18.29 -11.70 10.03
C LEU A 100 -18.02 -12.80 11.07
N GLU A 101 -18.12 -14.06 10.66
CA GLU A 101 -17.81 -15.21 11.52
C GLU A 101 -16.33 -15.25 11.93
N ALA A 102 -15.42 -14.98 10.99
CA ALA A 102 -14.00 -14.85 11.24
C ALA A 102 -13.70 -13.71 12.22
N GLN A 103 -14.28 -12.52 12.02
CA GLN A 103 -14.13 -11.38 12.94
C GLN A 103 -14.58 -11.73 14.36
N ALA A 104 -15.71 -12.44 14.51
CA ALA A 104 -16.19 -12.90 15.80
C ALA A 104 -15.24 -13.92 16.45
N LYS A 105 -14.67 -14.84 15.66
CA LYS A 105 -13.70 -15.84 16.12
C LYS A 105 -12.37 -15.21 16.54
N VAL A 106 -11.83 -14.29 15.74
CA VAL A 106 -10.66 -13.47 16.08
C VAL A 106 -10.90 -12.75 17.41
N GLY A 107 -12.03 -12.05 17.54
CA GLY A 107 -12.37 -11.30 18.75
C GLY A 107 -12.46 -12.18 20.01
N ARG A 108 -13.09 -13.37 19.90
CA ARG A 108 -13.13 -14.35 21.01
C ARG A 108 -11.73 -14.83 21.38
N ASN A 109 -10.91 -15.18 20.39
CA ASN A 109 -9.55 -15.66 20.62
C ASN A 109 -8.69 -14.59 21.32
N ILE A 110 -8.73 -13.34 20.86
CA ILE A 110 -7.97 -12.24 21.48
C ILE A 110 -8.40 -12.00 22.93
N ARG A 111 -9.71 -12.04 23.23
CA ARG A 111 -10.20 -11.91 24.61
C ARG A 111 -9.72 -13.05 25.51
N ALA A 112 -9.82 -14.29 25.03
CA ALA A 112 -9.35 -15.45 25.77
C ALA A 112 -7.82 -15.39 26.01
N ILE A 113 -7.03 -14.96 25.01
CA ILE A 113 -5.58 -14.78 25.19
C ILE A 113 -5.30 -13.72 26.27
N ARG A 114 -6.01 -12.58 26.26
CA ARG A 114 -5.86 -11.54 27.29
C ARG A 114 -6.22 -12.07 28.67
N GLU A 115 -7.32 -12.80 28.81
CA GLU A 115 -7.74 -13.37 30.08
C GLU A 115 -6.68 -14.34 30.64
N LEU A 116 -6.14 -15.25 29.81
CA LEU A 116 -5.11 -16.19 30.24
C LEU A 116 -3.78 -15.50 30.61
N VAL A 117 -3.43 -14.40 29.94
CA VAL A 117 -2.19 -13.64 30.21
C VAL A 117 -2.35 -12.73 31.41
N ASP A 118 -3.37 -11.87 31.38
CA ASP A 118 -3.53 -10.76 32.32
C ASP A 118 -4.12 -11.23 33.66
N SER A 119 -5.02 -12.21 33.64
CA SER A 119 -5.70 -12.70 34.84
C SER A 119 -5.07 -13.97 35.41
N GLU A 120 -4.74 -14.95 34.55
CA GLU A 120 -4.20 -16.25 34.98
C GLU A 120 -2.66 -16.30 34.99
N GLY A 121 -1.98 -15.35 34.34
CA GLY A 121 -0.52 -15.22 34.37
C GLY A 121 0.24 -16.30 33.58
N LEU A 122 -0.40 -16.96 32.62
CA LEU A 122 0.23 -18.02 31.83
C LEU A 122 1.40 -17.48 31.01
N ASN A 123 2.49 -18.24 30.98
CA ASN A 123 3.65 -17.95 30.13
C ASN A 123 3.46 -18.46 28.69
N ASP A 124 4.39 -18.10 27.80
CA ASP A 124 4.29 -18.39 26.36
C ASP A 124 4.23 -19.89 26.03
N GLN A 125 4.92 -20.74 26.81
CA GLN A 125 4.90 -22.20 26.59
C GLN A 125 3.55 -22.79 27.00
N GLU A 126 3.02 -22.36 28.14
CA GLU A 126 1.70 -22.77 28.64
C GLU A 126 0.59 -22.35 27.67
N LEU A 127 0.68 -21.15 27.11
CA LEU A 127 -0.28 -20.64 26.13
C LEU A 127 -0.22 -21.37 24.80
N LEU A 128 0.97 -21.73 24.32
CA LEU A 128 1.12 -22.54 23.11
C LEU A 128 0.60 -23.98 23.27
N ALA A 129 0.61 -24.50 24.49
CA ALA A 129 0.08 -25.82 24.83
C ALA A 129 -1.43 -25.81 25.10
N SER A 130 -2.04 -24.64 25.28
CA SER A 130 -3.45 -24.48 25.62
C SER A 130 -4.36 -24.72 24.41
N ASP A 131 -5.41 -25.51 24.59
CA ASP A 131 -6.48 -25.74 23.61
C ASP A 131 -7.56 -24.63 23.63
N LYS A 132 -7.55 -23.77 24.66
CA LYS A 132 -8.50 -22.66 24.83
C LYS A 132 -8.27 -21.52 23.86
N VAL A 133 -7.06 -21.39 23.31
CA VAL A 133 -6.65 -20.28 22.43
C VAL A 133 -5.93 -20.80 21.19
N SER A 134 -6.05 -20.06 20.10
CA SER A 134 -5.28 -20.28 18.88
C SER A 134 -4.08 -19.34 18.86
N LEU A 135 -2.90 -19.90 19.04
CA LEU A 135 -1.62 -19.22 18.94
C LEU A 135 -0.67 -20.01 18.05
N ARG A 136 0.27 -19.32 17.42
CA ARG A 136 1.34 -19.88 16.61
C ARG A 136 2.67 -19.30 17.10
N PRO A 137 3.73 -20.12 17.16
CA PRO A 137 5.07 -19.59 17.40
C PRO A 137 5.45 -18.61 16.29
N VAL A 138 6.36 -17.70 16.59
CA VAL A 138 6.95 -16.77 15.62
C VAL A 138 8.37 -17.20 15.27
N ARG A 139 8.87 -16.76 14.11
CA ARG A 139 10.17 -17.20 13.56
C ARG A 139 11.35 -16.88 14.48
N ARG A 140 11.32 -15.74 15.18
CA ARG A 140 12.40 -15.31 16.08
C ARG A 140 12.20 -15.91 17.47
N VAL A 141 13.17 -16.70 17.91
CA VAL A 141 13.20 -17.32 19.25
C VAL A 141 13.14 -16.26 20.35
N GLY A 142 12.40 -16.55 21.43
CA GLY A 142 12.24 -15.65 22.57
C GLY A 142 11.28 -14.49 22.35
N ARG A 143 10.53 -14.49 21.25
CA ARG A 143 9.43 -13.55 21.00
C ARG A 143 8.08 -14.18 21.36
N PRO A 144 7.10 -13.39 21.84
CA PRO A 144 5.78 -13.91 22.17
C PRO A 144 5.10 -14.58 20.97
N PRO A 145 4.39 -15.70 21.17
CA PRO A 145 3.57 -16.29 20.12
C PRO A 145 2.44 -15.33 19.75
N LYS A 146 2.01 -15.39 18.49
CA LYS A 146 0.95 -14.53 17.97
C LYS A 146 -0.30 -15.34 17.64
N PRO A 147 -1.49 -14.71 17.63
CA PRO A 147 -2.66 -15.29 16.97
C PRO A 147 -2.33 -15.67 15.52
N PRO A 148 -2.94 -16.73 14.97
CA PRO A 148 -2.71 -17.06 13.57
C PRO A 148 -3.17 -15.93 12.65
N ASN A 149 -2.64 -15.88 11.43
CA ASN A 149 -3.14 -14.97 10.41
C ASN A 149 -4.64 -15.19 10.20
N ASP A 150 -5.43 -14.14 10.15
CA ASP A 150 -6.89 -14.25 10.11
C ASP A 150 -7.39 -15.04 8.88
N ILE A 151 -6.57 -15.13 7.81
CA ILE A 151 -6.87 -15.91 6.58
C ILE A 151 -7.23 -17.37 6.87
N VAL A 152 -6.74 -17.95 7.97
CA VAL A 152 -7.02 -19.35 8.34
C VAL A 152 -8.51 -19.59 8.64
N TRP A 153 -9.27 -18.52 8.87
CA TRP A 153 -10.71 -18.57 9.08
C TRP A 153 -11.53 -18.06 7.90
N MET A 154 -10.88 -17.72 6.79
CA MET A 154 -11.52 -17.10 5.62
C MET A 154 -11.18 -17.84 4.30
N PRO A 155 -11.42 -19.16 4.21
CA PRO A 155 -11.01 -19.97 3.06
C PRO A 155 -11.76 -19.66 1.76
N LYS A 156 -13.00 -19.12 1.79
CA LYS A 156 -13.68 -18.67 0.57
C LYS A 156 -13.04 -17.39 0.06
N TYR A 157 -12.81 -16.41 0.94
CA TYR A 157 -12.10 -15.19 0.60
C TYR A 157 -10.68 -15.45 0.06
N ALA A 158 -9.95 -16.40 0.67
CA ALA A 158 -8.58 -16.73 0.27
C ALA A 158 -8.43 -17.07 -1.23
N ARG A 159 -9.46 -17.63 -1.86
CA ARG A 159 -9.47 -17.97 -3.30
C ARG A 159 -9.33 -16.76 -4.20
N HIS A 160 -9.73 -15.59 -3.72
CA HIS A 160 -9.77 -14.34 -4.49
C HIS A 160 -8.55 -13.45 -4.21
N LEU A 161 -7.87 -13.63 -3.08
CA LEU A 161 -6.79 -12.75 -2.65
C LEU A 161 -5.59 -12.71 -3.63
N ALA A 162 -5.33 -13.82 -4.32
CA ALA A 162 -4.30 -13.92 -5.37
C ALA A 162 -4.87 -13.76 -6.79
N ASN A 163 -5.97 -13.02 -6.96
CA ASN A 163 -6.58 -12.79 -8.27
C ASN A 163 -5.53 -12.28 -9.29
N PRO A 164 -5.50 -12.80 -10.53
CA PRO A 164 -4.48 -12.44 -11.53
C PRO A 164 -4.42 -10.94 -11.86
N VAL A 165 -5.57 -10.26 -11.91
CA VAL A 165 -5.63 -8.82 -12.23
C VAL A 165 -5.06 -7.99 -11.07
N VAL A 166 -5.46 -8.34 -9.84
CA VAL A 166 -4.98 -7.66 -8.62
C VAL A 166 -3.47 -7.85 -8.45
N THR A 167 -2.99 -9.08 -8.62
CA THR A 167 -1.55 -9.39 -8.52
C THR A 167 -0.75 -8.75 -9.63
N ALA A 168 -1.28 -8.63 -10.85
CA ALA A 168 -0.62 -7.91 -11.94
C ALA A 168 -0.42 -6.41 -11.63
N VAL A 169 -1.46 -5.73 -11.11
CA VAL A 169 -1.34 -4.34 -10.63
C VAL A 169 -0.28 -4.22 -9.54
N ALA A 170 -0.31 -5.12 -8.54
CA ALA A 170 0.66 -5.09 -7.45
C ALA A 170 2.11 -5.30 -7.94
N ARG A 171 2.34 -6.22 -8.88
CA ARG A 171 3.67 -6.48 -9.45
C ARG A 171 4.19 -5.29 -10.25
N GLN A 172 3.30 -4.65 -11.03
CA GLN A 172 3.67 -3.47 -11.82
C GLN A 172 4.15 -2.30 -10.95
N VAL A 173 3.63 -2.19 -9.71
CA VAL A 173 3.93 -1.09 -8.79
C VAL A 173 5.04 -1.43 -7.79
N LEU A 174 5.09 -2.67 -7.28
CA LEU A 174 5.98 -3.07 -6.19
C LEU A 174 7.13 -4.00 -6.62
N ASP A 175 7.20 -4.49 -7.86
CA ASP A 175 8.08 -5.57 -8.37
C ASP A 175 7.48 -7.00 -8.24
N ASP A 176 8.10 -7.97 -8.91
CA ASP A 176 7.54 -9.32 -9.11
C ASP A 176 7.41 -10.16 -7.84
N HIS A 177 8.29 -9.96 -6.86
CA HIS A 177 8.31 -10.73 -5.61
C HIS A 177 7.61 -9.98 -4.48
N LEU A 178 6.35 -10.37 -4.26
CA LEU A 178 5.41 -9.75 -3.34
C LEU A 178 5.21 -10.60 -2.08
N ARG A 179 4.87 -9.94 -0.97
CA ARG A 179 4.46 -10.53 0.31
C ARG A 179 3.25 -9.79 0.89
N ILE A 180 2.38 -10.52 1.60
CA ILE A 180 1.25 -9.93 2.35
C ILE A 180 1.62 -9.86 3.83
N ALA A 181 2.02 -8.68 4.29
CA ALA A 181 2.56 -8.45 5.63
C ALA A 181 1.48 -8.25 6.70
N GLN A 182 0.26 -7.89 6.31
CA GLN A 182 -0.85 -7.71 7.24
C GLN A 182 -2.14 -8.12 6.56
N LEU A 183 -3.06 -8.73 7.32
CA LEU A 183 -4.39 -9.09 6.86
C LEU A 183 -5.35 -9.15 8.05
N HIS A 184 -6.49 -8.47 7.95
CA HIS A 184 -7.53 -8.49 8.98
C HIS A 184 -8.91 -8.05 8.45
N PRO A 185 -10.01 -8.58 9.00
CA PRO A 185 -11.34 -8.01 8.79
C PRO A 185 -11.43 -6.57 9.32
N ARG A 186 -12.26 -5.76 8.67
CA ARG A 186 -12.48 -4.35 8.99
C ARG A 186 -13.94 -3.98 8.83
N ILE A 187 -14.68 -4.08 9.93
CA ILE A 187 -16.13 -3.82 9.98
C ILE A 187 -16.36 -2.41 10.50
N ILE A 188 -17.18 -1.62 9.78
CA ILE A 188 -17.67 -0.32 10.24
C ILE A 188 -19.12 -0.49 10.66
N ALA A 189 -19.38 -0.34 11.95
CA ALA A 189 -20.72 -0.53 12.52
C ALA A 189 -21.70 0.49 11.94
N ALA A 190 -22.93 0.05 11.68
CA ALA A 190 -24.04 0.97 11.41
C ALA A 190 -24.54 1.62 12.70
N SER A 191 -25.32 2.69 12.56
CA SER A 191 -26.06 3.26 13.69
C SER A 191 -26.98 2.21 14.32
N SER A 192 -26.96 2.14 15.64
CA SER A 192 -27.77 1.20 16.42
C SER A 192 -29.11 1.83 16.82
N SER A 193 -30.11 0.98 17.08
CA SER A 193 -31.46 1.41 17.46
C SER A 193 -31.53 2.10 18.83
N ASP A 194 -30.54 1.88 19.68
CA ASP A 194 -30.39 2.56 20.98
C ASP A 194 -29.80 3.98 20.87
N GLY A 195 -29.54 4.45 19.65
CA GLY A 195 -28.95 5.75 19.36
C GLY A 195 -27.42 5.77 19.32
N THR A 196 -26.75 4.61 19.51
CA THR A 196 -25.29 4.53 19.37
C THR A 196 -24.88 4.83 17.92
N PRO A 197 -24.04 5.86 17.67
CA PRO A 197 -23.68 6.22 16.31
C PRO A 197 -22.80 5.16 15.61
N GLY A 198 -23.09 4.91 14.33
CA GLY A 198 -22.24 4.10 13.46
C GLY A 198 -20.90 4.75 13.17
N GLY A 199 -19.92 3.97 12.70
CA GLY A 199 -18.58 4.43 12.34
C GLY A 199 -17.46 3.51 12.82
N PHE A 200 -16.21 3.96 12.62
CA PHE A 200 -14.99 3.31 13.10
C PHE A 200 -14.36 4.04 14.31
N GLY A 201 -13.55 3.36 15.13
CA GLY A 201 -12.86 3.97 16.29
C GLY A 201 -13.61 3.91 17.63
N SER A 202 -13.41 4.84 18.55
CA SER A 202 -14.15 4.89 19.83
C SER A 202 -15.57 5.44 19.61
N VAL A 203 -16.58 4.91 20.32
CA VAL A 203 -17.96 5.42 20.27
C VAL A 203 -18.03 6.92 20.57
N HIS A 204 -17.20 7.41 21.49
CA HIS A 204 -17.13 8.83 21.85
C HIS A 204 -16.70 9.74 20.67
N HIS A 205 -15.96 9.21 19.70
CA HIS A 205 -15.46 9.99 18.56
C HIS A 205 -16.29 9.77 17.29
N ARG A 206 -17.18 8.77 17.24
CA ARG A 206 -18.00 8.44 16.07
C ARG A 206 -19.25 9.33 15.95
N GLY A 207 -19.90 9.25 14.79
CA GLY A 207 -21.24 9.80 14.56
C GLY A 207 -21.28 11.15 13.84
N ARG A 208 -20.15 11.85 13.74
CA ARG A 208 -20.05 13.14 13.06
C ARG A 208 -19.54 12.99 11.63
N ALA A 209 -20.35 13.39 10.65
CA ALA A 209 -20.00 13.33 9.23
C ALA A 209 -18.83 14.27 8.85
N ASP A 210 -18.58 15.31 9.65
CA ASP A 210 -17.51 16.30 9.45
C ASP A 210 -16.19 15.95 10.14
N THR A 211 -16.06 14.75 10.70
CA THR A 211 -14.83 14.30 11.37
C THR A 211 -14.07 13.27 10.56
N ARG A 212 -12.75 13.27 10.71
CA ARG A 212 -11.81 12.34 10.06
C ARG A 212 -10.87 11.71 11.10
N GLU A 213 -10.11 10.73 10.65
CA GLU A 213 -8.97 10.18 11.38
C GLU A 213 -7.82 10.00 10.39
N TRP A 214 -7.35 11.12 9.83
CA TRP A 214 -6.34 11.10 8.77
C TRP A 214 -5.05 10.43 9.22
N HIS A 215 -4.59 9.51 8.38
CA HIS A 215 -3.31 8.87 8.52
C HIS A 215 -2.78 8.42 7.17
N THR A 216 -1.53 7.99 7.20
CA THR A 216 -0.91 7.16 6.18
C THR A 216 -0.73 5.78 6.78
N ASP A 217 -0.51 4.77 5.94
CA ASP A 217 -0.24 3.42 6.41
C ASP A 217 1.26 3.17 6.58
N TRP A 218 1.63 2.21 7.42
CA TRP A 218 3.02 1.77 7.54
C TRP A 218 3.61 1.42 6.15
N PRO A 219 4.86 1.83 5.84
CA PRO A 219 5.87 2.40 6.75
C PRO A 219 5.85 3.94 6.90
N HIS A 220 4.82 4.60 6.38
CA HIS A 220 4.68 6.06 6.39
C HIS A 220 3.86 6.58 7.60
N ASP A 221 3.17 5.71 8.32
CA ASP A 221 2.50 6.05 9.57
C ASP A 221 3.53 6.41 10.66
N LEU A 222 3.62 7.71 10.98
CA LEU A 222 4.59 8.24 11.95
C LEU A 222 4.29 7.86 13.40
N SER A 223 3.08 7.33 13.68
CA SER A 223 2.81 6.72 14.99
C SER A 223 3.50 5.37 15.17
N ALA A 224 3.94 4.77 14.04
CA ALA A 224 4.68 3.52 13.94
C ALA A 224 4.07 2.33 14.70
N TYR A 225 2.76 2.40 15.03
CA TYR A 225 2.08 1.56 16.02
C TYR A 225 2.81 1.58 17.39
N GLY A 226 2.10 1.55 18.52
CA GLY A 226 2.77 1.53 19.82
C GLY A 226 3.58 2.78 20.23
N SER A 227 3.79 3.77 19.35
CA SER A 227 4.44 5.06 19.66
C SER A 227 5.83 4.89 20.27
N ASP A 228 6.17 5.53 21.38
CA ASP A 228 7.51 5.44 21.99
C ASP A 228 7.79 4.10 22.71
N ASN A 229 6.83 3.16 22.73
CA ASN A 229 7.01 1.87 23.35
C ASN A 229 7.88 0.93 22.47
N PRO A 230 9.12 0.61 22.87
CA PRO A 230 10.02 -0.21 22.07
C PRO A 230 9.55 -1.66 21.91
N ASN A 231 8.55 -2.11 22.69
CA ASN A 231 7.96 -3.44 22.56
C ASN A 231 6.82 -3.51 21.54
N GLU A 232 6.20 -2.38 21.21
CA GLU A 232 5.01 -2.29 20.36
C GLU A 232 5.25 -1.52 19.05
N ASN A 233 6.35 -0.75 18.98
CA ASN A 233 6.72 0.05 17.81
C ASN A 233 7.29 -0.79 16.65
N VAL A 234 6.70 -0.62 15.45
CA VAL A 234 7.10 -1.32 14.22
C VAL A 234 8.01 -0.52 13.28
N GLY A 235 8.44 0.67 13.69
CA GLY A 235 9.23 1.62 12.93
C GLY A 235 8.42 2.44 11.93
N CYS A 236 8.95 3.59 11.54
CA CYS A 236 8.45 4.42 10.45
C CYS A 236 9.61 5.07 9.69
N ILE A 237 9.36 5.48 8.45
CA ILE A 237 10.35 6.19 7.64
C ILE A 237 10.36 7.67 7.99
N ARG A 238 11.54 8.30 7.96
CA ARG A 238 11.67 9.74 8.18
C ARG A 238 11.01 10.53 7.04
N GLN A 239 10.34 11.62 7.37
CA GLN A 239 9.96 12.62 6.38
C GLN A 239 11.19 13.42 5.87
N PRO A 240 11.12 14.04 4.68
CA PRO A 240 10.10 13.80 3.64
C PRO A 240 10.24 12.39 3.06
N PHE A 241 9.11 11.77 2.71
CA PHE A 241 9.13 10.44 2.13
C PHE A 241 9.68 10.49 0.70
N PRO A 242 10.47 9.48 0.29
CA PRO A 242 10.88 9.37 -1.11
C PRO A 242 9.65 9.14 -2.01
N ASP A 243 9.72 9.62 -3.25
CA ASP A 243 8.64 9.39 -4.22
C ASP A 243 8.71 7.97 -4.81
N ILE A 244 8.48 6.97 -3.96
CA ILE A 244 8.47 5.55 -4.32
C ILE A 244 7.39 4.83 -3.51
N THR A 245 6.58 4.01 -4.18
CA THR A 245 5.60 3.17 -3.51
C THR A 245 6.32 2.03 -2.79
N MET A 246 6.23 1.99 -1.46
CA MET A 246 6.87 0.94 -0.65
C MET A 246 5.90 -0.16 -0.23
N CYS A 247 4.62 0.17 -0.07
CA CYS A 247 3.56 -0.77 0.22
C CYS A 247 2.30 -0.36 -0.53
N LEU A 248 1.50 -1.37 -0.88
CA LEU A 248 0.11 -1.19 -1.27
C LEU A 248 -0.79 -1.68 -0.15
N VAL A 249 -1.84 -0.92 0.17
CA VAL A 249 -2.89 -1.36 1.08
C VAL A 249 -4.13 -1.63 0.24
N MET A 250 -4.71 -2.80 0.38
CA MET A 250 -5.92 -3.18 -0.34
C MET A 250 -7.07 -3.40 0.63
N ILE A 251 -8.22 -2.84 0.27
CA ILE A 251 -9.48 -2.99 1.00
C ILE A 251 -10.45 -3.70 0.08
N TRP A 252 -10.74 -4.95 0.40
CA TRP A 252 -11.72 -5.76 -0.29
C TRP A 252 -13.08 -5.48 0.33
N TYR A 253 -14.01 -4.93 -0.45
CA TYR A 253 -15.35 -4.60 0.04
C TYR A 253 -16.30 -5.78 -0.17
N LEU A 254 -17.02 -6.19 0.90
CA LEU A 254 -18.00 -7.28 0.90
C LEU A 254 -19.44 -6.76 1.06
N THR A 255 -19.58 -5.44 1.12
CA THR A 255 -20.82 -4.67 1.01
C THR A 255 -20.56 -3.53 0.05
N ASP A 256 -21.60 -2.98 -0.55
CA ASP A 256 -21.47 -1.73 -1.30
C ASP A 256 -20.95 -0.63 -0.38
N VAL A 257 -20.13 0.27 -0.92
CA VAL A 257 -19.58 1.40 -0.20
C VAL A 257 -19.79 2.70 -0.97
N ASP A 258 -20.14 3.74 -0.24
CA ASP A 258 -20.39 5.11 -0.69
C ASP A 258 -20.37 6.06 0.53
N GLU A 259 -20.76 7.31 0.35
CA GLU A 259 -20.84 8.30 1.44
C GLU A 259 -21.79 7.88 2.58
N ASN A 260 -22.89 7.20 2.25
CA ASN A 260 -23.93 6.79 3.19
C ASN A 260 -23.56 5.52 3.99
N SER A 261 -22.75 4.64 3.41
CA SER A 261 -22.33 3.36 3.99
C SER A 261 -20.92 3.37 4.60
N GLY A 262 -20.27 4.54 4.62
CA GLY A 262 -18.96 4.70 5.24
C GLY A 262 -17.80 4.24 4.35
N GLY A 263 -17.84 4.61 3.06
CA GLY A 263 -16.72 4.49 2.13
C GLY A 263 -15.44 5.10 2.69
N THR A 264 -14.29 4.53 2.31
CA THR A 264 -12.98 4.99 2.80
C THR A 264 -12.74 6.43 2.34
N TRP A 265 -12.38 7.32 3.28
CA TRP A 265 -12.00 8.70 2.96
C TRP A 265 -10.60 8.73 2.37
N VAL A 266 -10.42 9.55 1.34
CA VAL A 266 -9.14 9.74 0.64
C VAL A 266 -8.93 11.20 0.29
N VAL A 267 -7.67 11.62 0.23
CA VAL A 267 -7.26 12.88 -0.41
C VAL A 267 -6.49 12.52 -1.69
N PRO A 268 -7.09 12.62 -2.88
CA PRO A 268 -6.42 12.29 -4.13
C PRO A 268 -5.11 13.07 -4.32
N GLY A 269 -4.03 12.37 -4.67
CA GLY A 269 -2.71 12.97 -4.92
C GLY A 269 -1.87 13.23 -3.68
N SER A 270 -2.41 13.01 -2.48
CA SER A 270 -1.70 13.27 -1.21
C SER A 270 -0.45 12.41 -0.99
N HIS A 271 -0.30 11.29 -1.70
CA HIS A 271 0.91 10.44 -1.66
C HIS A 271 2.18 11.16 -2.16
N LYS A 272 2.01 12.30 -2.85
CA LYS A 272 3.09 13.16 -3.35
C LYS A 272 3.35 14.38 -2.47
N ASP A 273 2.48 14.65 -1.48
CA ASP A 273 2.70 15.74 -0.54
C ASP A 273 3.82 15.34 0.43
N LYS A 274 4.71 16.30 0.73
CA LYS A 274 5.85 16.08 1.64
C LYS A 274 5.39 16.03 3.12
N ARG A 275 4.22 16.62 3.40
CA ARG A 275 3.58 16.60 4.71
C ARG A 275 2.93 15.24 4.97
N ASN A 276 2.63 14.99 6.23
CA ASN A 276 1.90 13.83 6.71
C ASN A 276 0.83 14.32 7.68
N PRO A 277 -0.38 13.73 7.70
CA PRO A 277 -1.42 14.13 8.64
C PRO A 277 -1.02 14.03 10.10
N ARG A 278 -0.05 13.16 10.42
CA ARG A 278 0.53 12.97 11.76
C ARG A 278 1.92 13.58 11.92
N GLY A 279 2.36 14.39 10.95
CA GLY A 279 3.63 15.09 11.01
C GLY A 279 3.59 16.19 12.08
N PRO A 280 4.49 16.19 13.07
CA PRO A 280 4.42 17.10 14.21
C PRO A 280 4.61 18.58 13.85
N SER A 281 5.15 18.86 12.66
CA SER A 281 5.40 20.22 12.14
C SER A 281 4.63 20.53 10.85
N ASP A 282 3.67 19.68 10.47
CA ASP A 282 2.96 19.80 9.19
C ASP A 282 1.62 20.56 9.29
N GLU A 283 1.23 20.95 10.52
CA GLU A 283 0.05 21.77 10.81
C GLU A 283 -1.28 21.20 10.28
N ILE A 284 -1.39 19.87 10.19
CA ILE A 284 -2.62 19.18 9.79
C ILE A 284 -3.38 18.70 11.03
N THR A 285 -4.61 19.18 11.19
CA THR A 285 -5.52 18.64 12.20
C THR A 285 -6.08 17.31 11.70
N VAL A 286 -5.64 16.19 12.29
CA VAL A 286 -6.04 14.81 11.93
C VAL A 286 -7.55 14.61 11.81
N SER A 287 -8.33 15.33 12.62
CA SER A 287 -9.78 15.17 12.69
C SER A 287 -10.58 16.09 11.77
N ALA A 288 -9.94 17.07 11.14
CA ALA A 288 -10.61 18.04 10.28
C ALA A 288 -10.68 17.53 8.83
N PRO A 289 -11.72 17.86 8.05
CA PRO A 289 -11.74 17.62 6.62
C PRO A 289 -10.58 18.33 5.93
N ILE A 290 -10.05 17.72 4.87
CA ILE A 290 -9.04 18.33 4.00
C ILE A 290 -9.75 18.78 2.73
N PRO A 291 -9.54 20.01 2.22
CA PRO A 291 -10.15 20.45 0.98
C PRO A 291 -9.91 19.47 -0.16
N GLY A 292 -10.99 19.01 -0.80
CA GLY A 292 -10.91 18.01 -1.87
C GLY A 292 -10.81 16.56 -1.36
N ASP A 293 -11.12 16.29 -0.09
CA ASP A 293 -11.37 14.92 0.36
C ASP A 293 -12.65 14.33 -0.26
N MET A 294 -12.70 13.01 -0.40
CA MET A 294 -13.89 12.29 -0.84
C MET A 294 -13.97 10.90 -0.21
N GLN A 295 -15.16 10.31 -0.23
CA GLN A 295 -15.31 8.88 0.02
C GLN A 295 -15.25 8.08 -1.28
N VAL A 296 -14.56 6.95 -1.21
CA VAL A 296 -14.54 5.98 -2.30
C VAL A 296 -15.89 5.30 -2.40
N THR A 297 -16.44 5.25 -3.61
CA THR A 297 -17.63 4.47 -3.93
C THR A 297 -17.23 3.20 -4.68
N ALA A 298 -17.76 2.04 -4.30
CA ALA A 298 -17.51 0.77 -4.99
C ALA A 298 -18.61 -0.25 -4.66
N THR A 299 -18.86 -1.18 -5.58
CA THR A 299 -19.79 -2.29 -5.34
C THR A 299 -19.13 -3.40 -4.52
N ALA A 300 -19.95 -4.18 -3.82
CA ALA A 300 -19.50 -5.37 -3.12
C ALA A 300 -18.82 -6.36 -4.08
N GLY A 301 -17.68 -6.90 -3.66
CA GLY A 301 -16.79 -7.73 -4.48
C GLY A 301 -15.68 -6.95 -5.19
N SER A 302 -15.67 -5.62 -5.08
CA SER A 302 -14.58 -4.77 -5.57
C SER A 302 -13.41 -4.71 -4.58
N VAL A 303 -12.23 -4.38 -5.09
CA VAL A 303 -11.04 -4.09 -4.28
C VAL A 303 -10.55 -2.68 -4.53
N TYR A 304 -10.42 -1.90 -3.46
CA TYR A 304 -9.72 -0.63 -3.44
C TYR A 304 -8.24 -0.88 -3.15
N ILE A 305 -7.34 -0.24 -3.90
CA ILE A 305 -5.89 -0.35 -3.75
C ILE A 305 -5.33 1.05 -3.56
N GLN A 306 -4.53 1.28 -2.53
CA GLN A 306 -3.86 2.55 -2.27
C GLN A 306 -2.36 2.40 -2.10
N ASP A 307 -1.62 3.43 -2.49
CA ASP A 307 -0.27 3.66 -2.00
C ASP A 307 -0.30 3.92 -0.49
N SER A 308 0.58 3.27 0.27
CA SER A 308 0.70 3.50 1.73
C SER A 308 0.93 4.96 2.15
N ARG A 309 1.41 5.82 1.25
CA ARG A 309 1.61 7.26 1.48
C ARG A 309 0.32 8.07 1.37
N SER A 310 -0.74 7.52 0.77
CA SER A 310 -2.01 8.23 0.58
C SER A 310 -2.65 8.56 1.91
N TRP A 311 -3.05 9.83 2.07
CA TRP A 311 -3.80 10.29 3.22
C TRP A 311 -5.22 9.74 3.12
N HIS A 312 -5.59 8.94 4.11
CA HIS A 312 -6.87 8.25 4.14
C HIS A 312 -7.41 8.16 5.56
N ALA A 313 -8.70 7.88 5.68
CA ALA A 313 -9.34 7.62 6.97
C ALA A 313 -10.47 6.60 6.83
N SER A 314 -10.70 5.83 7.89
CA SER A 314 -11.94 5.05 8.01
C SER A 314 -13.10 6.02 8.27
N ALA A 315 -14.30 5.71 7.75
CA ALA A 315 -15.47 6.52 8.04
C ALA A 315 -15.84 6.45 9.53
N MET A 316 -15.93 7.61 10.17
CA MET A 316 -16.35 7.75 11.56
C MET A 316 -17.87 7.85 11.71
N HIS A 317 -18.60 7.78 10.59
CA HIS A 317 -20.05 7.82 10.51
C HIS A 317 -20.52 6.78 9.48
N ASN A 318 -21.54 6.00 9.81
CA ASN A 318 -22.20 5.06 8.90
C ASN A 318 -23.72 5.03 9.19
N PRO A 319 -24.48 5.93 8.54
CA PRO A 319 -25.93 6.05 8.73
C PRO A 319 -26.76 5.08 7.90
N SER A 320 -26.15 4.26 7.02
CA SER A 320 -26.86 3.36 6.11
C SER A 320 -27.79 2.33 6.78
N GLY A 321 -27.61 2.09 8.08
CA GLY A 321 -28.33 1.05 8.81
C GLY A 321 -27.81 -0.36 8.53
N GLN A 322 -26.72 -0.52 7.78
CA GLN A 322 -26.04 -1.79 7.54
C GLN A 322 -24.54 -1.68 7.87
N GLU A 323 -23.94 -2.76 8.36
CA GLU A 323 -22.50 -2.79 8.61
C GLU A 323 -21.73 -2.75 7.30
N ARG A 324 -20.66 -1.95 7.24
CA ARG A 324 -19.71 -2.02 6.13
C ARG A 324 -18.72 -3.15 6.38
N VAL A 325 -18.75 -4.20 5.57
CA VAL A 325 -17.87 -5.36 5.76
C VAL A 325 -16.73 -5.30 4.75
N ALA A 326 -15.49 -5.38 5.24
CA ALA A 326 -14.31 -5.37 4.40
C ALA A 326 -13.19 -6.25 4.97
N VAL A 327 -12.21 -6.61 4.14
CA VAL A 327 -10.92 -7.18 4.56
C VAL A 327 -9.80 -6.26 4.09
N VAL A 328 -8.93 -5.88 5.01
CA VAL A 328 -7.76 -5.03 4.74
C VAL A 328 -6.52 -5.89 4.71
N ASN A 329 -5.70 -5.73 3.70
CA ASN A 329 -4.39 -6.36 3.62
C ASN A 329 -3.32 -5.41 3.11
N ARG A 330 -2.06 -5.66 3.51
CA ARG A 330 -0.90 -4.84 3.13
C ARG A 330 0.09 -5.69 2.35
N TRP A 331 0.38 -5.25 1.13
CA TRP A 331 1.30 -5.87 0.20
C TRP A 331 2.62 -5.10 0.20
N CYS A 332 3.72 -5.84 0.29
CA CYS A 332 5.06 -5.30 0.39
C CYS A 332 6.00 -6.04 -0.59
N PRO A 333 7.02 -5.36 -1.13
CA PRO A 333 8.07 -6.02 -1.87
C PRO A 333 8.95 -6.85 -0.94
N TRP A 334 9.65 -7.83 -1.50
CA TRP A 334 10.51 -8.77 -0.76
C TRP A 334 11.68 -8.15 0.01
N TRP A 335 12.14 -6.96 -0.39
CA TRP A 335 13.26 -6.29 0.23
C TRP A 335 12.85 -5.45 1.45
N LEU A 336 11.54 -5.22 1.66
CA LEU A 336 11.06 -4.47 2.81
C LEU A 336 11.01 -5.38 4.04
N SER A 337 11.80 -5.10 5.08
CA SER A 337 11.73 -5.90 6.31
C SER A 337 10.37 -5.69 6.98
N VAL A 338 9.57 -6.77 7.08
CA VAL A 338 8.22 -6.77 7.68
C VAL A 338 8.16 -7.55 9.00
N ASP A 339 9.17 -8.39 9.24
CA ASP A 339 9.34 -9.15 10.47
C ASP A 339 10.20 -8.40 11.50
N ASP A 340 10.15 -8.82 12.76
CA ASP A 340 11.11 -8.50 13.82
C ASP A 340 11.05 -7.12 14.52
N TYR A 341 10.19 -6.21 14.10
CA TYR A 341 9.86 -4.99 14.87
C TYR A 341 8.71 -5.26 15.86
N ALA A 342 8.53 -4.41 16.87
CA ALA A 342 7.60 -4.63 17.98
C ALA A 342 7.83 -5.97 18.73
N PRO A 343 9.00 -6.13 19.39
CA PRO A 343 9.46 -7.38 19.98
C PRO A 343 8.57 -8.00 21.07
N GLY A 344 7.76 -7.19 21.75
CA GLY A 344 6.79 -7.66 22.74
C GLY A 344 5.37 -7.76 22.21
N SER A 345 5.11 -7.26 20.99
CA SER A 345 3.76 -7.20 20.46
C SER A 345 3.23 -8.58 20.07
N ARG A 346 2.31 -9.06 20.89
CA ARG A 346 1.47 -10.23 20.61
C ARG A 346 0.30 -9.94 19.68
N TYR A 347 -0.29 -8.75 19.82
CA TYR A 347 -1.63 -8.49 19.31
C TYR A 347 -1.67 -7.75 17.98
N ASN A 348 -0.54 -7.19 17.51
CA ASN A 348 -0.48 -6.59 16.19
C ASN A 348 -0.87 -7.61 15.09
N MET A 349 -1.28 -7.05 13.95
CA MET A 349 -1.74 -7.83 12.80
C MET A 349 -0.63 -8.03 11.76
N VAL A 350 0.58 -7.56 12.07
CA VAL A 350 1.75 -7.65 11.20
C VAL A 350 2.38 -9.03 11.32
N CYS A 351 2.57 -9.68 10.19
CA CYS A 351 3.21 -10.98 10.02
C CYS A 351 2.71 -12.02 11.04
N ARG A 352 1.38 -12.09 11.24
CA ARG A 352 0.79 -13.15 12.05
C ARG A 352 1.10 -14.52 11.40
N PRO A 353 1.65 -15.49 12.15
CA PRO A 353 2.11 -16.72 11.57
C PRO A 353 0.97 -17.66 11.17
N ILE A 354 1.30 -18.62 10.32
CA ILE A 354 0.47 -19.78 9.98
C ILE A 354 1.28 -21.05 10.19
N SER A 355 0.62 -22.15 10.53
CA SER A 355 1.25 -23.48 10.57
C SER A 355 1.49 -24.02 9.16
N HIS A 356 2.35 -25.03 9.06
CA HIS A 356 2.62 -25.71 7.79
C HIS A 356 1.35 -26.28 7.15
N THR A 357 0.47 -26.92 7.94
CA THR A 357 -0.82 -27.44 7.44
C THR A 357 -1.74 -26.32 6.93
N GLU A 358 -1.79 -25.18 7.63
CA GLU A 358 -2.57 -24.01 7.20
C GLU A 358 -2.00 -23.40 5.92
N TYR A 359 -0.68 -23.35 5.76
CA TYR A 359 0.00 -22.90 4.53
C TYR A 359 -0.33 -23.80 3.34
N LEU A 360 -0.24 -25.12 3.49
CA LEU A 360 -0.57 -26.07 2.43
C LEU A 360 -2.07 -26.03 2.04
N ALA A 361 -2.93 -25.59 2.95
CA ALA A 361 -4.36 -25.41 2.69
C ALA A 361 -4.69 -24.11 1.94
N LEU A 362 -3.74 -23.16 1.82
CA LEU A 362 -3.94 -21.96 1.02
C LEU A 362 -4.03 -22.31 -0.48
N PRO A 363 -4.80 -21.55 -1.27
CA PRO A 363 -4.76 -21.63 -2.72
C PRO A 363 -3.31 -21.54 -3.24
N THR A 364 -2.97 -22.35 -4.24
CA THR A 364 -1.60 -22.44 -4.78
C THR A 364 -1.01 -21.08 -5.16
N GLU A 365 -1.80 -20.22 -5.80
CA GLU A 365 -1.36 -18.87 -6.20
C GLU A 365 -1.13 -17.91 -5.03
N LEU A 366 -1.74 -18.17 -3.87
CA LEU A 366 -1.58 -17.37 -2.66
C LEU A 366 -0.36 -17.79 -1.83
N GLN A 367 0.05 -19.06 -1.91
CA GLN A 367 1.18 -19.60 -1.14
C GLN A 367 2.45 -18.76 -1.28
N PRO A 368 2.94 -18.36 -2.47
CA PRO A 368 4.14 -17.54 -2.61
C PRO A 368 4.08 -16.18 -1.88
N LEU A 369 2.88 -15.63 -1.69
CA LEU A 369 2.65 -14.32 -1.07
C LEU A 369 2.63 -14.40 0.47
N MET A 370 2.33 -15.58 1.01
CA MET A 370 2.17 -15.82 2.46
C MET A 370 3.21 -16.79 3.03
N ARG A 371 4.11 -17.32 2.19
CA ARG A 371 5.18 -18.26 2.61
C ARG A 371 5.99 -17.77 3.80
N HIS A 372 6.37 -16.50 3.80
CA HIS A 372 7.12 -15.87 4.89
C HIS A 372 6.44 -16.01 6.28
N LEU A 373 5.12 -16.18 6.33
CA LEU A 373 4.34 -16.37 7.56
C LEU A 373 4.41 -17.79 8.12
N CYS A 374 4.85 -18.77 7.32
CA CYS A 374 5.02 -20.14 7.76
C CYS A 374 6.47 -20.35 8.22
N LEU A 375 6.64 -20.75 9.47
CA LEU A 375 7.96 -20.87 10.09
C LEU A 375 8.81 -21.97 9.45
N ASP A 376 8.17 -23.10 9.13
CA ASP A 376 8.84 -24.30 8.63
C ASP A 376 9.07 -24.26 7.12
N GLU A 377 8.60 -23.19 6.45
CA GLU A 377 8.81 -22.98 5.02
C GLU A 377 10.01 -22.06 4.78
N PRO A 378 11.00 -22.51 3.98
CA PRO A 378 12.09 -21.66 3.53
C PRO A 378 11.56 -20.49 2.67
N ASP A 379 11.73 -19.27 3.16
CA ASP A 379 11.33 -18.06 2.43
C ASP A 379 12.32 -17.75 1.30
N ALA A 380 12.18 -18.48 0.20
CA ALA A 380 13.03 -18.35 -0.98
C ALA A 380 12.51 -17.28 -1.96
N ILE A 381 13.45 -16.58 -2.60
CA ILE A 381 13.17 -15.62 -3.68
C ILE A 381 12.33 -16.27 -4.78
N GLN A 382 11.27 -15.60 -5.21
CA GLN A 382 10.39 -16.07 -6.27
C GLN A 382 11.11 -16.12 -7.63
N GLN A 383 10.68 -17.07 -8.48
CA GLN A 383 11.35 -17.41 -9.75
C GLN A 383 11.61 -16.21 -10.69
N PRO A 384 10.69 -15.24 -10.89
CA PRO A 384 10.94 -14.11 -11.79
C PRO A 384 12.18 -13.30 -11.43
N VAL A 385 12.44 -13.12 -10.12
CA VAL A 385 13.64 -12.40 -9.64
C VAL A 385 14.92 -13.21 -9.88
N LEU A 386 14.86 -14.54 -9.72
CA LEU A 386 15.98 -15.43 -10.03
C LEU A 386 16.31 -15.43 -11.52
N ASP A 387 15.29 -15.42 -12.38
CA ASP A 387 15.46 -15.38 -13.84
C ASP A 387 16.11 -14.07 -14.28
N ARG A 388 15.65 -12.93 -13.71
CA ARG A 388 16.26 -11.61 -13.92
C ARG A 388 17.72 -11.58 -13.49
N ALA A 389 18.05 -12.12 -12.32
CA ALA A 389 19.42 -12.20 -11.82
C ALA A 389 20.31 -13.11 -12.69
N LYS A 390 19.79 -14.25 -13.15
CA LYS A 390 20.47 -15.16 -14.06
C LYS A 390 20.79 -14.49 -15.40
N ALA A 391 19.84 -13.74 -15.96
CA ALA A 391 20.05 -12.98 -17.20
C ALA A 391 21.17 -11.93 -17.03
N ALA A 392 21.18 -11.19 -15.92
CA ALA A 392 22.25 -10.25 -15.61
C ALA A 392 23.63 -10.93 -15.43
N SER A 393 23.67 -12.10 -14.80
CA SER A 393 24.89 -12.91 -14.67
C SER A 393 25.41 -13.40 -16.03
N LEU A 394 24.52 -13.83 -16.93
CA LEU A 394 24.89 -14.18 -18.31
C LEU A 394 25.44 -12.97 -19.07
N ARG A 395 24.82 -11.80 -18.94
CA ARG A 395 25.31 -10.55 -19.55
C ARG A 395 26.69 -10.16 -19.02
N THR A 396 26.93 -10.33 -17.73
CA THR A 396 28.23 -10.08 -17.09
C THR A 396 29.31 -10.99 -17.67
N ARG A 397 29.05 -12.30 -17.74
CA ARG A 397 29.97 -13.27 -18.35
C ARG A 397 30.24 -12.97 -19.82
N TRP A 398 29.21 -12.56 -20.57
CA TRP A 398 29.39 -12.10 -21.95
C TRP A 398 30.35 -10.90 -22.02
N GLY A 399 30.21 -9.90 -21.14
CA GLY A 399 31.09 -8.73 -21.11
C GLY A 399 32.55 -9.09 -20.84
N PHE A 400 32.83 -10.02 -19.92
CA PHE A 400 34.20 -10.48 -19.66
C PHE A 400 34.78 -11.31 -20.80
N ARG A 401 33.98 -12.10 -21.53
CA ARG A 401 34.46 -12.78 -22.75
C ARG A 401 34.91 -11.79 -23.82
N GLN A 402 34.23 -10.66 -23.96
CA GLN A 402 34.67 -9.61 -24.90
C GLN A 402 36.05 -9.04 -24.52
N LEU A 403 36.38 -8.98 -23.23
CA LEU A 403 37.72 -8.58 -22.74
C LEU A 403 38.78 -9.61 -23.11
N GLU A 404 38.48 -10.89 -22.97
CA GLU A 404 39.40 -11.98 -23.32
C GLU A 404 39.63 -12.06 -24.84
N GLU A 405 38.58 -11.83 -25.64
CA GLU A 405 38.62 -12.01 -27.10
C GLU A 405 39.15 -10.77 -27.86
N ASN A 406 38.93 -9.55 -27.37
CA ASN A 406 39.29 -8.33 -28.10
C ASN A 406 39.54 -7.11 -27.18
N SER A 407 40.58 -7.23 -26.34
CA SER A 407 40.93 -6.22 -25.33
C SER A 407 41.14 -4.80 -25.87
N ASP A 408 41.79 -4.65 -27.03
CA ASP A 408 42.10 -3.33 -27.61
C ASP A 408 40.83 -2.53 -28.03
N SER A 409 39.76 -3.24 -28.42
CA SER A 409 38.50 -2.63 -28.85
C SER A 409 37.62 -2.11 -27.70
N LEU A 410 37.87 -2.54 -26.46
CA LEU A 410 37.01 -2.23 -25.32
C LEU A 410 37.05 -0.77 -24.88
N THR A 411 38.16 -0.08 -25.12
CA THR A 411 38.37 1.31 -24.67
C THR A 411 37.26 2.25 -25.16
N GLN A 412 36.68 1.98 -26.33
CA GLN A 412 35.63 2.79 -26.94
C GLN A 412 34.23 2.12 -26.89
N ALA A 413 34.12 0.90 -26.34
CA ALA A 413 32.87 0.13 -26.38
C ALA A 413 31.69 0.84 -25.70
N ASN A 414 31.96 1.64 -24.66
CA ASN A 414 30.97 2.44 -23.94
C ASN A 414 31.01 3.93 -24.30
N ALA A 415 31.75 4.34 -25.33
CA ALA A 415 31.91 5.76 -25.70
C ALA A 415 30.62 6.42 -26.21
N HIS A 416 29.54 5.65 -26.41
CA HIS A 416 28.20 6.13 -26.73
C HIS A 416 27.36 6.48 -25.48
N ILE A 417 27.78 6.03 -24.29
CA ILE A 417 27.07 6.29 -23.04
C ILE A 417 27.36 7.72 -22.58
N ARG A 418 26.31 8.46 -22.21
CA ARG A 418 26.38 9.78 -21.58
C ARG A 418 25.52 9.73 -20.32
N VAL A 419 26.13 9.82 -19.14
CA VAL A 419 25.41 9.88 -17.86
C VAL A 419 25.30 11.35 -17.45
N PRO A 420 24.12 11.98 -17.55
CA PRO A 420 23.97 13.38 -17.15
C PRO A 420 24.09 13.52 -15.63
N VAL A 421 24.84 14.53 -15.18
CA VAL A 421 24.83 15.00 -13.79
C VAL A 421 24.11 16.34 -13.81
N LEU A 422 22.84 16.34 -13.39
CA LEU A 422 22.06 17.57 -13.28
C LEU A 422 22.55 18.38 -12.06
N PRO A 423 22.70 19.71 -12.16
CA PRO A 423 22.99 20.56 -11.01
C PRO A 423 21.91 20.38 -9.92
N SER A 424 22.30 20.40 -8.64
CA SER A 424 21.32 20.38 -7.55
C SER A 424 20.44 21.63 -7.61
N GLU A 425 19.11 21.43 -7.65
CA GLU A 425 18.16 22.52 -7.43
C GLU A 425 18.40 23.07 -6.01
N HIS A 426 18.91 24.31 -5.93
CA HIS A 426 19.16 25.03 -4.68
C HIS A 426 17.90 25.74 -4.18
#